data_AF-A0A833PD59-F1
#
_entry.id   AF-A0A833PD59-F1
#
_cell.length_a   1.000
_cell.length_b   1.000
_cell.length_c   1.000
_cell.angle_alpha   90.00
_cell.angle_beta   90.00
_cell.angle_gamma   90.00
#
_symmetry.space_group_name_H-M   'P 1'
#
loop_
_entity.id
_entity.type
_entity.pdbx_description
1 polymer ?
#
loop_
_entity_poly.entity_id
_entity_poly.type
_entity_poly.pdbx_seq_one_letter_code
_entity_poly.pdbx_strand_id
1 'polypeptide(L)'
;MQIPKGWQTQSKPVARSRQSKYKNKTVECDGLKFDSVKEARRYRELKILERAGEIRELQTQYSFVLAESVRFSNEPRKKPALRYIADFVYIKDGCQIVEDVKSKISRSLAEYRIKKHLMMSVHGIEILEV
;
A
#
# COMPACT_ATOMS: atom_id res chain seq x y z
N MET A 1 4.69 51.26 -40.78
CA MET A 1 4.70 50.69 -39.41
C MET A 1 4.52 49.17 -39.55
N GLN A 2 5.61 48.41 -39.70
CA GLN A 2 6.35 47.68 -38.65
C GLN A 2 5.59 46.44 -38.10
N ILE A 3 5.94 45.26 -38.62
CA ILE A 3 5.87 43.94 -37.94
C ILE A 3 7.02 43.89 -36.90
N PRO A 4 7.13 43.02 -35.85
CA PRO A 4 6.23 42.06 -35.16
C PRO A 4 6.23 42.25 -33.61
N LYS A 5 5.51 41.39 -32.84
CA LYS A 5 5.98 40.58 -31.66
C LYS A 5 4.84 39.59 -31.36
N GLY A 6 4.98 38.28 -31.17
CA GLY A 6 6.04 37.45 -30.59
C GLY A 6 5.28 36.41 -29.75
N TRP A 7 5.17 35.17 -30.23
CA TRP A 7 4.50 34.09 -29.51
C TRP A 7 5.32 33.77 -28.26
N GLN A 8 4.76 33.96 -27.06
CA GLN A 8 5.35 33.49 -25.82
C GLN A 8 4.71 32.15 -25.43
N THR A 9 5.42 31.07 -25.71
CA THR A 9 5.10 29.73 -25.19
C THR A 9 5.44 29.71 -23.69
N GLN A 10 4.42 29.78 -22.84
CA GLN A 10 4.60 29.51 -21.41
C GLN A 10 4.91 28.02 -21.22
N SER A 11 6.10 27.71 -20.73
CA SER A 11 6.51 26.35 -20.38
C SER A 11 5.75 25.88 -19.13
N LYS A 12 5.11 24.72 -19.23
CA LYS A 12 4.46 24.05 -18.09
C LYS A 12 5.52 23.61 -17.06
N PRO A 13 5.30 23.79 -15.75
CA PRO A 13 6.24 23.31 -14.74
C PRO A 13 6.32 21.77 -14.78
N VAL A 14 7.54 21.26 -14.94
CA VAL A 14 7.82 19.82 -14.85
C VAL A 14 7.58 19.36 -13.41
N ALA A 15 6.65 18.42 -13.23
CA ALA A 15 6.36 17.83 -11.94
C ALA A 15 7.63 17.20 -11.35
N ARG A 16 8.04 17.64 -10.16
CA ARG A 16 9.14 16.99 -9.41
C ARG A 16 8.76 15.54 -9.17
N SER A 17 9.61 14.61 -9.61
CA SER A 17 9.48 13.20 -9.26
C SER A 17 9.60 13.07 -7.74
N ARG A 18 8.55 12.53 -7.10
CA ARG A 18 8.61 12.14 -5.69
C ARG A 18 9.66 11.03 -5.58
N GLN A 19 10.88 11.37 -5.16
CA GLN A 19 11.85 10.35 -4.76
C GLN A 19 11.16 9.50 -3.67
N SER A 20 11.06 8.20 -3.92
CA SER A 20 10.50 7.27 -2.93
C SER A 20 11.32 7.39 -1.65
N LYS A 21 10.65 7.43 -0.50
CA LYS A 21 11.22 7.69 0.83
C LYS A 21 12.38 6.73 1.20
N TYR A 22 12.55 5.64 0.44
CA TYR A 22 13.57 4.61 0.64
C TYR A 22 14.35 4.22 -0.63
N LYS A 23 14.29 4.99 -1.72
CA LYS A 23 14.90 4.64 -3.03
C LYS A 23 14.49 3.25 -3.56
N ASN A 24 13.33 2.74 -3.13
CA ASN A 24 12.83 1.47 -3.66
C ASN A 24 12.48 1.62 -5.15
N LYS A 25 12.81 0.58 -5.91
CA LYS A 25 12.39 0.43 -7.29
C LYS A 25 10.99 -0.19 -7.30
N THR A 26 10.02 0.57 -7.80
CA THR A 26 8.68 0.04 -8.12
C THR A 26 8.83 -1.00 -9.22
N VAL A 27 8.12 -2.13 -9.09
CA VAL A 27 8.16 -3.23 -10.05
C VAL A 27 6.74 -3.54 -10.50
N GLU A 28 6.56 -3.79 -11.79
CA GLU A 28 5.30 -4.27 -12.34
C GLU A 28 5.39 -5.79 -12.56
N CYS A 29 4.37 -6.54 -12.12
CA CYS A 29 4.26 -7.98 -12.32
C CYS A 29 2.78 -8.32 -12.48
N ASP A 30 2.43 -9.07 -13.53
CA ASP A 30 1.04 -9.44 -13.85
C ASP A 30 0.06 -8.24 -13.92
N GLY A 31 0.53 -7.09 -14.39
CA GLY A 31 -0.25 -5.84 -14.44
C GLY A 31 -0.45 -5.15 -13.07
N LEU A 32 0.11 -5.71 -11.99
CA LEU A 32 0.10 -5.12 -10.65
C LEU A 32 1.40 -4.35 -10.40
N LYS A 33 1.29 -3.23 -9.69
CA LYS A 33 2.44 -2.42 -9.27
C LYS A 33 2.77 -2.71 -7.80
N PHE A 34 4.04 -2.98 -7.53
CA PHE A 34 4.59 -3.22 -6.20
C PHE A 34 5.56 -2.11 -5.84
N ASP A 35 5.54 -1.68 -4.58
CA ASP A 35 6.37 -0.56 -4.08
C ASP A 35 7.82 -0.98 -3.86
N SER A 36 8.11 -2.28 -3.89
CA SER A 36 9.47 -2.81 -3.79
C SER A 36 9.70 -4.09 -4.59
N VAL A 37 10.98 -4.35 -4.93
CA VAL A 37 11.42 -5.63 -5.50
C VAL A 37 11.13 -6.80 -4.55
N LYS A 38 11.18 -6.55 -3.24
CA LYS A 38 10.92 -7.58 -2.21
C LYS A 38 9.45 -8.02 -2.25
N GLU A 39 8.51 -7.08 -2.33
CA GLU A 39 7.09 -7.37 -2.52
C GLU A 39 6.82 -8.13 -3.81
N ALA A 40 7.36 -7.66 -4.94
CA ALA A 40 7.15 -8.34 -6.23
C ALA A 40 7.71 -9.78 -6.22
N ARG A 41 8.83 -10.02 -5.53
CA ARG A 41 9.37 -11.37 -5.33
C ARG A 41 8.42 -12.21 -4.48
N ARG A 42 7.95 -11.68 -3.34
CA ARG A 42 7.04 -12.41 -2.45
C ARG A 42 5.73 -12.75 -3.15
N TYR A 43 5.18 -11.83 -3.93
CA TYR A 43 4.00 -12.09 -4.76
C TYR A 43 4.19 -13.28 -5.69
N ARG A 44 5.33 -13.38 -6.39
CA ARG A 44 5.63 -14.52 -7.28
C ARG A 44 5.70 -15.84 -6.52
N GLU A 45 6.30 -15.84 -5.33
CA GLU A 45 6.34 -17.02 -4.45
C GLU A 45 4.93 -17.45 -4.05
N LEU A 46 4.09 -16.51 -3.60
CA LEU A 46 2.69 -16.78 -3.24
C LEU A 46 1.87 -17.28 -4.44
N LYS A 47 2.09 -16.76 -5.65
CA LYS A 47 1.45 -17.26 -6.87
C LYS A 47 1.84 -18.70 -7.20
N ILE A 48 3.08 -19.10 -6.93
CA ILE A 48 3.51 -20.50 -7.10
C ILE A 48 2.78 -21.39 -6.09
N LEU A 49 2.72 -20.97 -4.82
CA LEU A 49 1.99 -21.70 -3.78
C LEU A 49 0.49 -21.81 -4.09
N GLU A 50 -0.13 -20.76 -4.60
CA GLU A 50 -1.54 -20.77 -5.01
C GLU A 50 -1.77 -21.76 -6.16
N ARG A 51 -0.88 -21.78 -7.16
CA ARG A 51 -0.95 -22.75 -8.27
C ARG A 51 -0.73 -24.19 -7.82
N ALA A 52 0.06 -24.40 -6.78
CA ALA A 52 0.29 -25.71 -6.17
C ALA A 52 -0.88 -26.17 -5.27
N GLY A 53 -1.84 -25.29 -4.97
CA GLY A 53 -2.97 -25.59 -4.08
C GLY A 53 -2.66 -25.47 -2.59
N GLU A 54 -1.47 -24.96 -2.23
CA GLU A 54 -1.01 -24.79 -0.85
C GLU A 54 -1.67 -23.58 -0.16
N ILE A 55 -2.07 -22.58 -0.96
CA ILE A 55 -2.87 -21.44 -0.53
C ILE A 55 -3.99 -21.21 -1.55
N ARG A 56 -5.01 -20.44 -1.17
CA ARG A 56 -6.08 -20.01 -2.09
C ARG A 56 -6.49 -18.57 -1.83
N GLU A 57 -7.22 -18.00 -2.78
CA GLU A 57 -7.79 -16.65 -2.70
C GLU A 57 -6.74 -15.57 -2.45
N LEU A 58 -5.60 -15.63 -3.17
CA LEU A 58 -4.56 -14.61 -3.03
C LEU A 58 -5.08 -13.25 -3.51
N GLN A 59 -5.08 -12.29 -2.59
CA GLN A 59 -5.41 -10.89 -2.82
C GLN A 59 -4.20 -10.01 -2.49
N THR A 60 -4.06 -8.92 -3.23
CA THR A 60 -3.00 -7.92 -3.01
C THR A 60 -3.60 -6.58 -2.63
N GLN A 61 -2.89 -5.78 -1.82
CA GLN A 61 -3.29 -4.41 -1.47
C GLN A 61 -4.71 -4.34 -0.84
N TYR A 62 -5.03 -5.32 -0.01
CA TYR A 62 -6.35 -5.46 0.59
C TYR A 62 -6.55 -4.45 1.72
N SER A 63 -7.68 -3.75 1.73
CA SER A 63 -7.99 -2.72 2.72
C SER A 63 -8.88 -3.24 3.86
N PHE A 64 -8.33 -3.28 5.07
CA PHE A 64 -9.07 -3.46 6.31
C PHE A 64 -9.47 -2.10 6.90
N VAL A 65 -10.72 -1.96 7.32
CA VAL A 65 -11.19 -0.78 8.07
C VAL A 65 -10.85 -0.97 9.54
N LEU A 66 -10.04 -0.08 10.11
CA LEU A 66 -9.65 -0.10 11.52
C LEU A 66 -10.55 0.78 12.40
N ALA A 67 -11.07 1.86 11.83
CA ALA A 67 -12.05 2.72 12.47
C ALA A 67 -12.90 3.37 11.40
N GLU A 68 -14.19 3.47 11.68
CA GLU A 68 -15.13 4.13 10.79
C GLU A 68 -14.80 5.60 10.58
N SER A 69 -15.35 6.17 9.51
CA SER A 69 -15.21 7.60 9.23
C SER A 69 -15.88 8.45 10.31
N VAL A 70 -15.20 9.48 10.79
CA VAL A 70 -15.65 10.32 11.93
C VAL A 70 -15.86 11.78 11.53
N ARG A 71 -16.84 12.44 12.16
CA ARG A 71 -17.12 13.87 12.00
C ARG A 71 -16.82 14.60 13.30
N PHE A 72 -15.77 15.43 13.30
CA PHE A 72 -15.48 16.32 14.42
C PHE A 72 -16.34 17.58 14.35
N SER A 73 -16.83 18.05 15.49
CA SER A 73 -17.70 19.24 15.58
C SER A 73 -17.03 20.53 15.10
N ASN A 74 -15.70 20.64 15.29
CA ASN A 74 -14.91 21.83 14.98
C ASN A 74 -14.16 21.78 13.64
N GLU A 75 -14.27 20.69 12.88
CA GLU A 75 -13.65 20.58 11.56
C GLU A 75 -14.68 20.86 10.46
N PRO A 76 -14.29 21.28 9.24
CA PRO A 76 -15.25 21.53 8.16
C PRO A 76 -15.67 20.26 7.40
N ARG A 77 -14.89 19.18 7.46
CA ARG A 77 -15.11 17.95 6.68
C ARG A 77 -15.05 16.70 7.56
N LYS A 78 -15.74 15.64 7.14
CA LYS A 78 -15.62 14.30 7.74
C LYS A 78 -14.22 13.74 7.47
N LYS A 79 -13.57 13.13 8.46
CA LYS A 79 -12.35 12.37 8.23
C LYS A 79 -12.70 10.99 7.69
N PRO A 80 -11.96 10.48 6.69
CA PRO A 80 -12.20 9.15 6.15
C PRO A 80 -11.94 8.07 7.22
N ALA A 81 -12.43 6.87 6.96
CA ALA A 81 -12.14 5.71 7.77
C ALA A 81 -10.63 5.48 7.86
N LEU A 82 -10.14 5.13 9.06
CA LEU A 82 -8.77 4.68 9.23
C LEU A 82 -8.66 3.28 8.65
N ARG A 83 -7.69 3.07 7.74
CA ARG A 83 -7.50 1.81 7.05
C ARG A 83 -6.09 1.27 7.27
N TYR A 84 -5.99 -0.06 7.29
CA TYR A 84 -4.77 -0.80 7.08
C TYR A 84 -4.83 -1.43 5.69
N ILE A 85 -3.77 -1.28 4.90
CA ILE A 85 -3.66 -1.88 3.58
C ILE A 85 -2.57 -2.93 3.70
N ALA A 86 -2.95 -4.20 3.57
CA ALA A 86 -2.03 -5.32 3.62
C ALA A 86 -1.46 -5.59 2.23
N ASP A 87 -0.19 -6.01 2.16
CA ASP A 87 0.42 -6.37 0.88
C ASP A 87 -0.24 -7.61 0.31
N PHE A 88 -0.47 -8.63 1.15
CA PHE A 88 -1.06 -9.91 0.76
C PHE A 88 -2.08 -10.41 1.78
N VAL A 89 -3.18 -10.97 1.26
CA VAL A 89 -4.18 -11.71 2.04
C VAL A 89 -4.47 -13.00 1.29
N TYR A 90 -4.51 -14.13 1.99
CA TYR A 90 -4.84 -15.42 1.39
C TYR A 90 -5.35 -16.40 2.44
N ILE A 91 -5.92 -17.52 2.01
CA ILE A 91 -6.29 -18.62 2.89
C ILE A 91 -5.23 -19.72 2.82
N LYS A 92 -4.76 -20.16 3.98
CA LYS A 92 -3.88 -21.32 4.15
C LYS A 92 -4.41 -22.19 5.28
N ASP A 93 -4.53 -23.50 5.06
CA ASP A 93 -5.03 -24.47 6.06
C ASP A 93 -6.40 -24.08 6.65
N GLY A 94 -7.25 -23.42 5.86
CA GLY A 94 -8.56 -22.93 6.29
C GLY A 94 -8.55 -21.60 7.06
N CYS A 95 -7.38 -21.04 7.36
CA CYS A 95 -7.20 -19.79 8.08
C CYS A 95 -6.86 -18.62 7.14
N GLN A 96 -7.40 -17.44 7.41
CA GLN A 96 -6.98 -16.22 6.73
C GLN A 96 -5.62 -15.77 7.25
N ILE A 97 -4.68 -15.58 6.33
CA ILE A 97 -3.34 -15.07 6.58
C ILE A 97 -3.23 -13.67 5.98
N VAL A 98 -2.68 -12.75 6.77
CA VAL A 98 -2.36 -11.38 6.32
C VAL A 98 -0.85 -11.19 6.41
N GLU A 99 -0.22 -11.03 5.26
CA GLU A 99 1.22 -10.80 5.13
C GLU A 99 1.53 -9.35 4.73
N ASP A 100 2.54 -8.77 5.37
CA ASP A 100 3.07 -7.45 5.03
C ASP A 100 4.60 -7.49 4.92
N VAL A 101 5.11 -7.07 3.77
CA VAL A 101 6.54 -7.09 3.45
C VAL A 101 7.19 -5.84 4.04
N LYS A 102 7.93 -6.01 5.13
CA LYS A 102 8.52 -4.90 5.88
C LYS A 102 10.04 -4.95 5.93
N SER A 103 10.63 -3.76 5.99
CA SER A 103 12.02 -3.56 6.41
C SER A 103 12.09 -3.34 7.93
N LYS A 104 13.27 -3.49 8.54
CA LYS A 104 13.48 -3.16 9.96
C LYS A 104 13.07 -1.71 10.30
N ILE A 105 13.31 -0.78 9.38
CA ILE A 105 12.93 0.63 9.53
C ILE A 105 11.41 0.79 9.50
N SER A 106 10.72 0.13 8.57
CA SER A 106 9.27 0.22 8.46
C SER A 106 8.55 -0.34 9.70
N ARG A 107 9.10 -1.40 10.31
CA ARG A 107 8.58 -2.00 11.57
C ARG A 107 8.64 -1.05 12.76
N SER A 108 9.64 -0.15 12.82
CA SER A 108 9.83 0.78 13.93
C SER A 108 9.02 2.08 13.79
N LEU A 109 8.25 2.26 12.72
CA LEU A 109 7.36 3.40 12.57
C LEU A 109 6.20 3.32 13.57
N ALA A 110 5.95 4.41 14.30
CA ALA A 110 4.89 4.47 15.31
C ALA A 110 3.49 4.21 14.70
N GLU A 111 3.22 4.77 13.52
CA GLU A 111 1.95 4.56 12.80
C GLU A 111 1.72 3.08 12.49
N TYR A 112 2.76 2.36 12.07
CA TYR A 112 2.66 0.93 11.77
C TYR A 112 2.31 0.13 13.03
N ARG A 113 2.99 0.38 14.15
CA ARG A 113 2.69 -0.30 15.43
C ARG A 113 1.25 -0.08 15.88
N ILE A 114 0.75 1.15 15.75
CA ILE A 114 -0.64 1.49 16.10
C ILE A 114 -1.61 0.71 15.18
N LYS A 115 -1.38 0.72 13.86
CA LYS A 115 -2.24 -0.01 12.93
C LYS A 115 -2.20 -1.52 13.13
N LYS A 116 -1.03 -2.09 13.44
CA LYS A 116 -0.86 -3.51 13.78
C LYS A 116 -1.63 -3.88 15.05
N HIS A 117 -1.54 -3.04 16.09
CA HIS A 117 -2.33 -3.22 17.31
C HIS A 117 -3.84 -3.18 17.02
N LEU A 118 -4.28 -2.22 16.19
CA LEU A 118 -5.69 -2.13 15.80
C LEU A 118 -6.16 -3.30 14.93
N MET A 119 -5.32 -3.85 14.06
CA MET A 119 -5.65 -5.06 13.31
C MET A 119 -5.98 -6.23 14.24
N MET A 120 -5.16 -6.44 15.27
CA MET A 120 -5.43 -7.47 16.27
C MET A 120 -6.69 -7.15 17.09
N SER A 121 -6.83 -5.92 17.60
CA SER A 121 -7.94 -5.53 18.47
C SER A 121 -9.31 -5.54 17.77
N VAL A 122 -9.36 -5.09 16.50
CA VAL A 122 -10.60 -4.91 15.75
C VAL A 122 -10.99 -6.15 14.96
N HIS A 123 -10.02 -6.82 14.34
CA HIS A 123 -10.27 -7.96 13.44
C HIS A 123 -9.86 -9.30 14.04
N GLY A 124 -9.11 -9.33 15.14
CA GLY A 124 -8.53 -10.57 15.66
C GLY A 124 -7.45 -11.16 14.75
N ILE A 125 -6.85 -10.34 13.88
CA ILE A 125 -5.90 -10.79 12.86
C ILE A 125 -4.48 -10.37 13.26
N GLU A 126 -3.59 -11.35 13.39
CA GLU A 126 -2.16 -11.12 13.49
C GLU A 126 -1.54 -10.91 12.11
N ILE A 127 -0.66 -9.91 12.01
CA ILE A 127 0.04 -9.59 10.76
C ILE A 127 1.38 -10.32 10.73
N LEU A 128 1.58 -11.15 9.71
CA LEU A 128 2.85 -11.80 9.43
C LEU A 128 3.78 -10.84 8.68
N GLU A 129 4.91 -10.51 9.29
CA GLU A 129 5.88 -9.57 8.73
C GLU A 129 7.02 -10.30 8.01
N VAL A 130 7.09 -10.16 6.68
CA VAL A 130 8.14 -10.78 5.85
C VAL A 130 9.27 -9.80 5.57
#